data_AF-A0AAU7K0L0-F1
#
_entry.id   AF-A0AAU7K0L0-F1
#
_cell.length_a   1.000
_cell.length_b   1.000
_cell.length_c   1.000
_cell.angle_alpha   90.00
_cell.angle_beta   90.00
_cell.angle_gamma   90.00
#
_symmetry.space_group_name_H-M   'P 1'
#
loop_
_entity.id
_entity.type
_entity.pdbx_description
1 polymer ?
#
loop_
_entity_poly.entity_id
_entity_poly.type
_entity_poly.pdbx_seq_one_letter_code
_entity_poly.pdbx_strand_id
1 'polypeptide(L)'
;MDYNILGYAIFITVIVFIIVVVGKICYRNGNIFVAELIPDHLDLCQQINKSLLVSYYLVNIGYCAMTLVGWETVLSSQHLIEVMAVKVATIVCILSVLHYLNIYLLTHTIYKLIK
;
A
#
# COMPACT_ATOMS: atom_id res chain seq x y z
N MET A 1 -3.86 17.17 -27.31
CA MET A 1 -3.78 15.83 -26.69
C MET A 1 -4.65 15.83 -25.46
N ASP A 2 -5.33 14.73 -25.18
CA ASP A 2 -6.12 14.61 -23.96
C ASP A 2 -5.18 14.29 -22.78
N TYR A 3 -4.72 15.33 -22.08
CA TYR A 3 -3.78 15.21 -20.96
C TYR A 3 -4.32 14.30 -19.85
N ASN A 4 -5.64 14.15 -19.74
CA ASN A 4 -6.27 13.25 -18.78
C ASN A 4 -5.98 11.78 -19.11
N ILE A 5 -6.15 11.37 -20.36
CA ILE A 5 -5.88 9.98 -20.77
C ILE A 5 -4.42 9.61 -20.52
N LEU A 6 -3.49 10.53 -20.86
CA LEU A 6 -2.08 10.35 -20.57
C LEU A 6 -1.83 10.26 -19.06
N GLY A 7 -2.46 11.13 -18.27
CA GLY A 7 -2.37 11.12 -16.82
C GLY A 7 -2.88 9.82 -16.19
N TYR A 8 -4.02 9.29 -16.64
CA TYR A 8 -4.54 8.01 -16.19
C TYR A 8 -3.56 6.86 -16.48
N ALA A 9 -3.02 6.81 -17.69
CA ALA A 9 -2.08 5.76 -18.08
C ALA A 9 -0.80 5.78 -17.23
N ILE A 10 -0.22 6.97 -17.01
CA ILE A 10 0.98 7.13 -16.18
C ILE A 10 0.65 6.79 -14.72
N PHE A 11 -0.45 7.30 -14.18
CA PHE A 11 -0.88 7.04 -12.81
C PHE A 11 -1.09 5.56 -12.53
N ILE A 12 -1.84 4.87 -13.38
CA ILE A 12 -2.10 3.44 -13.25
C ILE A 12 -0.79 2.64 -13.34
N THR A 13 0.10 3.01 -14.26
CA THR A 13 1.40 2.33 -14.39
C THR A 13 2.25 2.50 -13.13
N VAL A 14 2.38 3.73 -12.64
CA VAL A 14 3.15 4.06 -11.44
C VAL A 14 2.55 3.37 -10.21
N ILE A 15 1.22 3.43 -10.04
CA ILE A 15 0.58 2.85 -8.85
C ILE A 15 0.69 1.32 -8.86
N VAL A 16 0.48 0.65 -10.00
CA VAL A 16 0.65 -0.80 -10.10
C VAL A 16 2.08 -1.21 -9.79
N PHE A 17 3.07 -0.47 -10.31
CA PHE A 17 4.47 -0.71 -9.99
C PHE A 17 4.73 -0.61 -8.47
N ILE A 18 4.26 0.46 -7.83
CA ILE A 18 4.39 0.65 -6.37
C ILE A 18 3.73 -0.50 -5.62
N ILE A 19 2.46 -0.82 -5.94
CA ILE A 19 1.68 -1.86 -5.29
C ILE A 19 2.41 -3.21 -5.32
N VAL A 20 2.92 -3.59 -6.49
CA VAL A 20 3.58 -4.89 -6.67
C VAL A 20 4.93 -4.93 -5.96
N VAL A 21 5.77 -3.90 -6.12
CA VAL A 21 7.13 -3.88 -5.57
C VAL A 21 7.09 -3.75 -4.05
N VAL A 22 6.37 -2.76 -3.53
CA VAL A 22 6.28 -2.53 -2.08
C VAL A 22 5.55 -3.68 -1.40
N GLY A 23 4.46 -4.18 -1.99
CA GLY A 23 3.76 -5.36 -1.48
C GLY A 23 4.68 -6.59 -1.34
N LYS A 24 5.51 -6.87 -2.35
CA LYS A 24 6.52 -7.96 -2.28
C LYS A 24 7.55 -7.75 -1.19
N ILE A 25 8.06 -6.52 -1.03
CA ILE A 25 9.04 -6.18 0.01
C ILE A 25 8.43 -6.35 1.40
N CYS A 26 7.23 -5.79 1.62
CA CYS A 26 6.50 -5.91 2.86
C CYS A 26 6.17 -7.38 3.18
N TYR A 27 5.75 -8.17 2.20
CA TYR A 27 5.46 -9.58 2.42
C TYR A 27 6.71 -10.37 2.81
N ARG A 28 7.82 -10.19 2.08
CA ARG A 28 9.08 -10.89 2.39
C ARG A 28 9.60 -10.55 3.79
N ASN A 29 9.67 -9.26 4.11
CA ASN A 29 10.21 -8.80 5.39
C ASN A 29 9.21 -9.06 6.54
N GLY A 30 7.91 -8.97 6.28
CA GLY A 30 6.85 -9.25 7.24
C GLY A 30 6.81 -10.72 7.68
N ASN A 31 7.10 -11.67 6.77
CA ASN A 31 7.21 -13.08 7.16
C ASN A 31 8.32 -13.29 8.20
N ILE A 32 9.46 -12.61 8.05
CA ILE A 32 10.57 -12.68 9.01
C ILE A 32 10.13 -12.07 10.35
N PHE A 33 9.56 -10.86 10.31
CA PHE A 33 9.10 -10.15 11.50
C PHE A 33 8.05 -10.92 12.31
N VAL A 34 7.02 -11.47 11.66
CA VAL A 34 5.94 -12.20 12.35
C VAL A 34 6.45 -13.55 12.89
N ALA A 35 7.36 -14.22 12.17
CA ALA A 35 7.96 -15.48 12.63
C ALA A 35 8.84 -15.30 13.89
N GLU A 36 9.56 -14.18 14.00
CA GLU A 36 10.30 -13.84 15.23
C GLU A 36 9.37 -13.51 16.40
N LEU A 37 8.17 -12.98 16.12
CA LEU A 37 7.20 -12.57 17.14
C LEU A 37 6.39 -13.75 17.70
N ILE A 38 6.13 -14.77 16.89
CA ILE A 38 5.44 -16.01 17.29
C ILE A 38 6.30 -17.21 16.85
N PRO A 39 7.35 -17.57 17.63
CA PRO A 39 8.09 -18.79 17.38
C PRO A 39 7.17 -20.02 17.44
N ASP A 40 7.55 -21.09 16.73
CA ASP A 40 6.84 -22.39 16.66
C ASP A 40 5.50 -22.42 15.89
N HIS A 41 4.96 -21.27 15.45
CA HIS A 41 3.70 -21.20 14.70
C HIS A 41 3.86 -20.66 13.26
N LEU A 42 4.82 -21.20 12.50
CA LEU A 42 5.16 -20.73 11.15
C LEU A 42 3.96 -20.64 10.18
N ASP A 43 3.05 -21.62 10.22
CA ASP A 43 1.86 -21.62 9.34
C ASP A 43 0.93 -20.45 9.65
N LEU A 44 0.75 -20.13 10.95
CA LEU A 44 -0.06 -18.99 11.39
C LEU A 44 0.61 -17.68 10.97
N CYS A 45 1.93 -17.56 11.14
CA CYS A 45 2.70 -16.38 10.73
C CYS A 45 2.52 -16.09 9.23
N GLN A 46 2.59 -17.12 8.40
CA GLN A 46 2.34 -16.98 6.96
C GLN A 46 0.91 -16.55 6.64
N GLN A 47 -0.09 -17.08 7.35
CA GLN A 47 -1.49 -16.70 7.14
C GLN A 47 -1.75 -15.24 7.56
N ILE A 48 -1.23 -14.81 8.70
CA ILE A 48 -1.33 -13.41 9.16
C ILE A 48 -0.73 -12.48 8.10
N ASN A 49 0.49 -12.77 7.65
CA ASN A 49 1.16 -11.90 6.69
C ASN A 49 0.49 -11.92 5.30
N LYS A 50 -0.10 -13.05 4.88
CA LYS A 50 -0.95 -13.12 3.68
C LYS A 50 -2.19 -12.22 3.84
N SER A 51 -2.86 -12.26 4.99
CA SER A 51 -4.01 -11.40 5.27
C SER A 51 -3.62 -9.92 5.22
N LEU A 52 -2.47 -9.54 5.80
CA LEU A 52 -1.97 -8.17 5.74
C LEU A 52 -1.66 -7.72 4.31
N LEU A 53 -1.09 -8.62 3.49
CA LEU A 53 -0.84 -8.33 2.07
C LEU A 53 -2.15 -8.14 1.28
N VAL A 54 -3.18 -8.95 1.54
CA VAL A 54 -4.50 -8.78 0.92
C VAL A 54 -5.10 -7.43 1.30
N SER A 55 -5.08 -7.07 2.58
CA SER A 55 -5.56 -5.75 3.04
C SER A 55 -4.78 -4.60 2.40
N TYR A 56 -3.46 -4.74 2.26
CA TYR A 56 -2.62 -3.79 1.53
C TYR A 56 -3.09 -3.62 0.07
N TYR A 57 -3.38 -4.71 -0.65
CA TYR A 57 -3.90 -4.63 -2.02
C TYR A 57 -5.27 -3.96 -2.08
N LEU A 58 -6.19 -4.30 -1.17
CA LEU A 58 -7.53 -3.72 -1.14
C LEU A 58 -7.50 -2.19 -0.92
N VAL A 59 -6.68 -1.71 0.02
CA VAL A 59 -6.51 -0.27 0.27
C VAL A 59 -5.99 0.45 -0.97
N ASN A 60 -4.98 -0.12 -1.64
CA ASN A 60 -4.41 0.49 -2.84
C ASN A 60 -5.38 0.50 -4.04
N ILE A 61 -6.10 -0.61 -4.26
CA ILE A 61 -7.11 -0.69 -5.33
C ILE A 61 -8.23 0.31 -5.06
N GLY A 62 -8.71 0.39 -3.82
CA GLY A 62 -9.73 1.36 -3.41
C GLY A 62 -9.26 2.80 -3.61
N TYR A 63 -8.03 3.13 -3.20
CA TYR A 63 -7.44 4.45 -3.43
C TYR A 63 -7.34 4.80 -4.92
N CYS A 64 -6.88 3.85 -5.74
CA CYS A 64 -6.77 4.04 -7.18
C CYS A 64 -8.14 4.34 -7.81
N ALA A 65 -9.16 3.55 -7.48
CA ALA A 65 -10.52 3.75 -7.96
C ALA A 65 -11.09 5.13 -7.54
N MET A 66 -10.95 5.49 -6.26
CA MET A 66 -11.40 6.81 -5.75
C MET A 66 -10.67 7.96 -6.44
N THR A 67 -9.37 7.80 -6.71
CA THR A 67 -8.56 8.82 -7.39
C THR A 67 -8.99 9.03 -8.84
N LEU A 68 -9.29 7.95 -9.56
CA LEU A 68 -9.75 8.02 -10.95
C LEU A 68 -11.15 8.66 -11.04
N VAL A 69 -12.05 8.36 -10.11
CA VAL A 69 -13.39 8.97 -10.06
C VAL A 69 -13.32 10.48 -9.76
N GLY A 70 -12.44 10.89 -8.84
CA GLY A 70 -12.26 12.29 -8.46
C GLY A 70 -11.23 13.05 -9.28
N TRP A 71 -10.96 12.63 -10.52
CA TRP A 71 -9.89 13.23 -11.33
C TRP A 71 -10.36 14.48 -12.07
N GLU A 72 -9.70 15.61 -11.79
CA GLU A 72 -10.03 16.91 -12.40
C GLU A 72 -9.40 17.08 -13.79
N THR A 73 -9.92 18.03 -14.57
CA THR A 73 -9.40 18.30 -15.91
C THR A 73 -8.01 18.91 -15.86
N VAL A 74 -7.07 18.26 -16.56
CA VAL A 74 -5.67 18.69 -16.62
C VAL A 74 -5.47 19.58 -17.83
N LEU A 75 -5.14 20.85 -17.55
CA LEU A 75 -5.05 21.91 -18.57
C LEU A 75 -3.65 22.11 -19.13
N SER A 76 -2.60 21.64 -18.43
CA SER A 76 -1.20 21.81 -18.84
C SER A 76 -0.31 20.67 -18.35
N SER A 77 0.87 20.53 -18.95
CA SER A 77 1.88 19.55 -18.53
C SER A 77 2.40 19.80 -17.11
N GLN A 78 2.51 21.05 -16.68
CA GLN A 78 2.88 21.38 -15.31
C GLN A 78 1.79 20.94 -14.32
N HIS A 79 0.52 21.24 -14.63
CA HIS A 79 -0.62 20.82 -13.80
C HIS A 79 -0.69 19.29 -13.71
N LEU A 80 -0.37 18.57 -14.79
CA LEU A 80 -0.29 17.10 -14.75
C LEU A 80 0.70 16.62 -13.68
N ILE A 81 1.91 17.18 -13.65
CA ILE A 81 2.96 16.78 -12.69
C ILE A 81 2.51 17.08 -11.26
N GLU A 82 1.90 18.24 -11.01
CA GLU A 82 1.39 18.63 -9.69
C GLU A 82 0.31 17.67 -9.19
N VAL A 83 -0.69 17.35 -10.03
CA VAL A 83 -1.75 16.39 -9.68
C VAL A 83 -1.14 15.02 -9.38
N MET A 84 -0.25 14.54 -10.23
CA MET A 84 0.43 13.25 -10.06
C MET A 84 1.21 13.19 -8.74
N ALA A 85 1.98 14.23 -8.42
CA ALA A 85 2.76 14.30 -7.20
C ALA A 85 1.88 14.24 -5.96
N VAL A 86 0.76 14.98 -5.94
CA VAL A 86 -0.18 14.98 -4.81
C VAL A 86 -0.81 13.60 -4.61
N LYS A 87 -1.28 12.94 -5.69
CA LYS A 87 -1.91 11.61 -5.57
C LYS A 87 -0.90 10.56 -5.11
N VAL A 88 0.29 10.53 -5.70
CA VAL A 88 1.36 9.58 -5.28
C VAL A 88 1.80 9.85 -3.84
N ALA A 89 1.99 11.11 -3.44
CA ALA A 89 2.34 11.44 -2.06
C ALA A 89 1.26 10.98 -1.07
N THR A 90 -0.01 11.18 -1.41
CA THR A 90 -1.15 10.79 -0.56
C THR A 90 -1.16 9.29 -0.27
N ILE A 91 -1.05 8.44 -1.30
CA ILE A 91 -1.04 6.98 -1.08
C ILE A 91 0.22 6.54 -0.32
N VAL A 92 1.39 7.10 -0.62
CA VAL A 92 2.62 6.77 0.10
C VAL A 92 2.49 7.11 1.59
N CYS A 93 1.90 8.26 1.94
CA CYS A 93 1.62 8.63 3.33
C CYS A 93 0.63 7.66 3.99
N ILE A 94 -0.47 7.30 3.31
CA ILE A 94 -1.45 6.32 3.82
C ILE A 94 -0.77 4.97 4.09
N LEU A 95 0.04 4.49 3.15
CA LEU A 95 0.75 3.21 3.28
C LEU A 95 1.78 3.24 4.40
N SER A 96 2.48 4.36 4.59
CA SER A 96 3.40 4.56 5.71
C SER A 96 2.68 4.42 7.05
N VAL A 97 1.57 5.15 7.24
CA VAL A 97 0.75 5.07 8.46
C VAL A 97 0.21 3.65 8.66
N LEU A 98 -0.34 3.03 7.61
CA LEU A 98 -0.85 1.66 7.68
C LEU A 98 0.24 0.67 8.08
N HIS A 99 1.47 0.83 7.57
CA HIS A 99 2.57 -0.05 7.89
C HIS A 99 2.98 0.06 9.38
N TYR A 100 3.10 1.28 9.90
CA TYR A 100 3.37 1.50 11.32
C TYR A 100 2.25 0.94 12.21
N LEU A 101 0.99 1.11 11.81
CA LEU A 101 -0.16 0.53 12.51
C LEU A 101 -0.10 -1.00 12.53
N ASN A 102 0.24 -1.64 11.42
CA ASN A 102 0.40 -3.09 11.36
C ASN A 102 1.48 -3.59 12.34
N ILE A 103 2.64 -2.95 12.37
CA ILE A 103 3.73 -3.29 13.31
C ILE A 103 3.29 -3.11 14.76
N TYR A 104 2.61 -2.00 15.06
CA TYR A 104 2.11 -1.70 16.40
C TYR A 104 1.07 -2.74 16.85
N LEU A 105 0.07 -3.03 16.01
CA LEU A 105 -1.01 -3.96 16.32
C LEU A 105 -0.48 -5.38 16.52
N LEU A 106 0.41 -5.85 15.64
CA LEU A 106 1.04 -7.16 15.78
C LEU A 106 1.81 -7.26 17.09
N THR A 107 2.75 -6.34 17.33
CA THR A 107 3.58 -6.33 18.53
C THR A 107 2.72 -6.27 19.79
N HIS A 108 1.75 -5.35 19.87
CA HIS A 108 0.95 -5.15 21.08
C HIS A 108 -0.04 -6.28 21.35
N THR A 109 -0.68 -6.82 20.30
CA THR A 109 -1.70 -7.86 20.46
C THR A 109 -1.08 -9.21 20.75
N ILE A 110 0.00 -9.56 20.04
CA ILE A 110 0.69 -10.84 20.23
C ILE A 110 1.43 -10.88 21.57
N TYR A 111 2.05 -9.76 21.98
CA TYR A 111 2.68 -9.69 23.31
C TYR A 111 1.69 -9.95 24.45
N LYS A 112 0.41 -9.60 24.29
CA LYS A 112 -0.64 -9.91 25.28
C LYS A 112 -1.09 -11.38 25.27
N LEU A 113 -0.88 -12.11 24.17
CA LEU A 113 -1.27 -13.52 24.03
C LEU A 113 -0.19 -14.49 24.55
N ILE A 114 1.07 -14.07 24.54
CA ILE A 114 2.22 -14.88 24.97
C ILE A 114 2.48 -14.76 26.48
N LYS A 115 1.88 -13.76 27.15
CA LYS A 115 2.00 -13.54 28.59
C LYS A 115 0.78 -14.07 29.34
#